data_AF-A0A8I6ST30-F1
#
_entry.id   AF-A0A8I6ST30-F1
#
_cell.length_a   1.000
_cell.length_b   1.000
_cell.length_c   1.000
_cell.angle_alpha   90.00
_cell.angle_beta   90.00
_cell.angle_gamma   90.00
#
_symmetry.space_group_name_H-M   'P 1'
#
loop_
_entity.id
_entity.type
_entity.pdbx_description
1 polymer ?
#
loop_
_entity_poly.entity_id
_entity_poly.type
_entity_poly.pdbx_seq_one_letter_code
_entity_poly.pdbx_strand_id
1 'polypeptide(L)'
;MAHRLVRLSGILVEMTPLRENVLSLAKELPKREPIIKTQFDRYDVGDFLRANCSTAPSKPSASLSFFLNDNPVGVPGTRVYDSGNGLQHSILNLDLTVEPAHMSPNGHLALRCTALIGTLFRQSSEISLGPRTAEPVPERVTSPSSCPRCWLVNVYLIGLLTLVLETR
;
A
#
# COMPACT_ATOMS: atom_id res chain seq x y z
N MET A 1 -20.47 -34.31 -27.64
CA MET A 1 -21.07 -33.16 -26.93
C MET A 1 -22.48 -33.59 -26.53
N ALA A 2 -22.72 -33.91 -25.26
CA ALA A 2 -23.99 -34.46 -24.80
C ALA A 2 -24.73 -33.39 -24.00
N HIS A 3 -25.83 -32.87 -24.56
CA HIS A 3 -26.69 -31.90 -23.87
C HIS A 3 -27.64 -32.63 -22.92
N ARG A 4 -27.73 -32.18 -21.66
CA ARG A 4 -28.65 -32.72 -20.66
C ARG A 4 -29.95 -31.92 -20.69
N LEU A 5 -31.01 -32.52 -21.19
CA LEU A 5 -32.35 -31.93 -21.21
C LEU A 5 -33.01 -32.13 -19.85
N VAL A 6 -33.62 -31.07 -19.30
CA VAL A 6 -34.40 -31.14 -18.05
C VAL A 6 -35.83 -30.75 -18.35
N ARG A 7 -36.78 -31.51 -17.79
CA ARG A 7 -38.22 -31.26 -17.94
C ARG A 7 -38.67 -30.34 -16.80
N LEU A 8 -39.02 -29.10 -17.13
CA LEU A 8 -39.68 -28.16 -16.21
C LEU A 8 -41.10 -27.92 -16.71
N SER A 9 -42.11 -28.25 -15.90
CA SER A 9 -43.52 -28.02 -16.23
C SER A 9 -43.95 -28.52 -17.62
N GLY A 10 -43.47 -29.71 -18.02
CA GLY A 10 -43.81 -30.33 -19.30
C GLY A 10 -43.03 -29.82 -20.52
N ILE A 11 -42.24 -28.76 -20.40
CA ILE A 11 -41.40 -28.22 -21.46
C ILE A 11 -40.00 -28.85 -21.38
N LEU A 12 -39.50 -29.32 -22.52
CA LEU A 12 -38.14 -29.81 -22.65
C LEU A 12 -37.21 -28.60 -22.80
N VAL A 13 -36.51 -28.24 -21.73
CA VAL A 13 -35.59 -27.09 -21.74
C VAL A 13 -34.17 -27.59 -21.94
N GLU A 14 -33.50 -27.04 -22.95
CA GLU A 14 -32.09 -27.29 -23.22
C GLU A 14 -31.25 -26.45 -22.24
N MET A 15 -30.71 -27.09 -21.21
CA MET A 15 -29.78 -26.44 -20.28
C MET A 15 -28.40 -26.43 -20.94
N THR A 16 -28.02 -25.32 -21.57
CA THR A 16 -26.63 -25.09 -21.96
C THR A 16 -25.76 -25.08 -20.70
N PRO A 17 -24.59 -25.74 -20.69
CA PRO A 17 -23.74 -25.79 -19.51
C PRO A 17 -23.06 -24.42 -19.32
N LEU A 18 -23.67 -23.52 -18.53
CA LEU A 18 -23.05 -22.27 -18.10
C LEU A 18 -21.71 -22.48 -17.36
N ARG A 19 -21.42 -23.72 -16.89
CA ARG A 19 -20.18 -24.07 -16.20
C ARG A 19 -18.93 -24.07 -17.09
N GLU A 20 -19.04 -24.38 -18.38
CA GLU A 20 -17.85 -24.45 -19.24
C GLU A 20 -17.29 -23.07 -19.61
N ASN A 21 -18.17 -22.05 -19.73
CA ASN A 21 -17.79 -20.69 -20.12
C ASN A 21 -17.29 -19.83 -18.95
N VAL A 22 -17.67 -20.14 -17.70
CA VAL A 22 -17.24 -19.37 -16.52
C VAL A 22 -15.84 -19.80 -16.06
N LEU A 23 -15.50 -21.08 -16.20
CA LEU A 23 -14.21 -21.62 -15.77
C LEU A 23 -13.05 -21.14 -16.67
N SER A 24 -13.30 -20.95 -17.97
CA SER A 24 -12.31 -20.38 -18.89
C SER A 24 -12.04 -18.90 -18.59
N LEU A 25 -13.08 -18.12 -18.28
CA LEU A 25 -12.93 -16.72 -17.89
C LEU A 25 -12.12 -16.59 -16.59
N ALA A 26 -12.37 -17.44 -15.60
CA ALA A 26 -11.64 -17.42 -14.33
C ALA A 26 -10.12 -17.67 -14.49
N LYS A 27 -9.71 -18.43 -15.52
CA LYS A 27 -8.30 -18.66 -15.83
C LYS A 27 -7.60 -17.42 -16.37
N GLU A 28 -8.35 -16.52 -17.00
CA GLU A 28 -7.84 -15.34 -17.68
C GLU A 28 -7.95 -14.05 -16.84
N LEU A 29 -8.55 -14.12 -15.65
CA LEU A 29 -8.63 -13.00 -14.71
C LEU A 29 -7.29 -12.74 -13.98
N PRO A 30 -7.06 -11.50 -13.50
CA PRO A 30 -5.91 -11.18 -12.67
C PRO A 30 -5.87 -12.06 -11.43
N LYS A 31 -4.74 -12.74 -11.21
CA LYS A 31 -4.56 -13.63 -10.05
C LYS A 31 -4.27 -12.90 -8.74
N ARG A 32 -3.98 -11.59 -8.81
CA ARG A 32 -3.60 -10.77 -7.66
C ARG A 32 -4.19 -9.37 -7.81
N GLU A 33 -4.38 -8.73 -6.68
CA GLU A 33 -4.83 -7.35 -6.59
C GLU A 33 -3.91 -6.40 -7.37
N PRO A 34 -4.46 -5.27 -7.86
CA PRO A 34 -3.63 -4.20 -8.39
C PRO A 34 -2.60 -3.76 -7.35
N ILE A 35 -1.40 -3.40 -7.80
CA ILE A 35 -0.33 -2.89 -6.94
C ILE A 35 -0.22 -1.40 -7.16
N ILE A 36 -0.35 -0.63 -6.07
CA ILE A 36 -0.10 0.81 -6.05
C ILE A 36 1.34 1.06 -5.59
N LYS A 37 2.03 1.93 -6.30
CA LYS A 37 3.33 2.48 -5.90
C LYS A 37 3.25 3.99 -5.94
N THR A 38 3.70 4.64 -4.87
CA THR A 38 3.81 6.09 -4.76
C THR A 38 5.27 6.50 -4.65
N GLN A 39 5.58 7.75 -4.99
CA GLN A 39 6.94 8.27 -4.82
C GLN A 39 7.32 8.40 -3.33
N PHE A 40 6.37 8.86 -2.52
CA PHE A 40 6.49 9.00 -1.08
C PHE A 40 5.33 8.29 -0.37
N ASP A 41 5.52 8.00 0.91
CA ASP A 41 4.50 7.48 1.84
C ASP A 41 3.80 8.61 2.63
N ARG A 42 4.32 9.83 2.54
CA ARG A 42 3.81 11.02 3.23
C ARG A 42 3.60 12.20 2.30
N TYR A 43 2.47 12.88 2.44
CA TYR A 43 2.09 14.03 1.62
C TYR A 43 1.35 15.09 2.44
N ASP A 44 1.62 16.36 2.15
CA ASP A 44 0.87 17.49 2.67
C ASP A 44 0.14 18.25 1.55
N VAL A 45 -0.71 19.21 1.93
CA VAL A 45 -1.38 20.09 0.96
C VAL A 45 -0.35 20.86 0.13
N GLY A 46 -0.54 20.87 -1.19
CA GLY A 46 0.37 21.48 -2.17
C GLY A 46 1.42 20.52 -2.72
N ASP A 47 1.59 19.33 -2.14
CA ASP A 47 2.52 18.33 -2.68
C ASP A 47 2.03 17.75 -4.01
N PHE A 48 2.98 17.31 -4.83
CA PHE A 48 2.70 16.62 -6.08
C PHE A 48 2.68 15.10 -5.85
N LEU A 49 1.49 14.53 -5.81
CA LEU A 49 1.27 13.09 -5.66
C LEU A 49 1.45 12.40 -7.01
N ARG A 50 2.56 11.65 -7.12
CA ARG A 50 2.85 10.75 -8.25
C ARG A 50 2.67 9.30 -7.83
N ALA A 51 1.77 8.60 -8.53
CA ALA A 51 1.48 7.20 -8.27
C ALA A 51 1.38 6.37 -9.56
N ASN A 52 1.65 5.09 -9.41
CA ASN A 52 1.51 4.08 -10.45
C ASN A 52 0.67 2.92 -9.92
N CYS A 53 -0.35 2.54 -10.67
CA CYS A 53 -1.13 1.35 -10.41
C CYS A 53 -0.88 0.34 -11.52
N SER A 54 -0.56 -0.90 -11.15
CA SER A 54 -0.26 -1.98 -12.10
C SER A 54 -1.04 -3.25 -11.76
N THR A 55 -1.63 -3.89 -12.77
CA THR A 55 -2.39 -5.14 -12.58
C THR A 55 -1.53 -6.37 -12.85
N ALA A 56 -2.00 -7.52 -12.37
CA ALA A 56 -1.54 -8.79 -12.90
C ALA A 56 -1.93 -8.94 -14.39
N PRO A 57 -1.21 -9.75 -15.18
CA PRO A 57 -1.62 -10.08 -16.54
C PRO A 57 -2.99 -10.76 -16.57
N SER A 58 -3.87 -10.32 -17.47
CA SER A 58 -5.22 -10.85 -17.68
C SER A 58 -5.65 -10.75 -19.13
N LYS A 59 -6.76 -11.41 -19.47
CA LYS A 59 -7.44 -11.26 -20.75
C LYS A 59 -8.97 -11.25 -20.52
N PRO A 60 -9.70 -10.22 -21.00
CA PRO A 60 -9.17 -8.98 -21.58
C PRO A 60 -8.38 -8.13 -20.56
N SER A 61 -7.69 -7.10 -21.04
CA SER A 61 -6.97 -6.14 -20.19
C SER A 61 -7.92 -5.43 -19.24
N ALA A 62 -7.51 -5.22 -17.99
CA ALA A 62 -8.29 -4.46 -17.02
C ALA A 62 -8.24 -2.96 -17.28
N SER A 63 -9.37 -2.28 -17.12
CA SER A 63 -9.44 -0.82 -17.03
C SER A 63 -9.16 -0.40 -15.59
N LEU A 64 -8.26 0.56 -15.41
CA LEU A 64 -7.87 1.07 -14.11
C LEU A 64 -8.48 2.44 -13.82
N SER A 65 -8.73 2.73 -12.55
CA SER A 65 -9.17 4.05 -12.08
C SER A 65 -8.64 4.32 -10.68
N PHE A 66 -8.23 5.57 -10.44
CA PHE A 66 -7.80 6.03 -9.14
C PHE A 66 -8.93 6.75 -8.40
N PHE A 67 -8.91 6.60 -7.08
CA PHE A 67 -9.78 7.30 -6.16
C PHE A 67 -8.93 7.81 -5.00
N LEU A 68 -9.16 9.05 -4.60
CA LEU A 68 -8.54 9.66 -3.44
C LEU A 68 -9.63 10.00 -2.44
N ASN A 69 -9.62 9.35 -1.27
CA ASN A 69 -10.69 9.45 -0.28
C ASN A 69 -12.08 9.24 -0.91
N ASP A 70 -12.24 8.12 -1.63
CA ASP A 70 -13.43 7.73 -2.40
C ASP A 70 -13.81 8.61 -3.61
N ASN A 71 -13.16 9.77 -3.80
CA ASN A 71 -13.43 10.64 -4.93
C ASN A 71 -12.61 10.22 -6.15
N PRO A 72 -13.19 10.10 -7.36
CA PRO A 72 -12.45 9.74 -8.56
C PRO A 72 -11.45 10.85 -8.91
N VAL A 73 -10.20 10.47 -9.19
CA VAL A 73 -9.12 11.40 -9.54
C VAL A 73 -8.30 10.91 -10.73
N GLY A 74 -7.57 11.84 -11.33
CA GLY A 74 -6.70 11.57 -12.46
C GLY A 74 -7.42 11.49 -13.80
N VAL A 75 -6.64 11.34 -14.85
CA VAL A 75 -7.14 11.27 -16.23
C VAL A 75 -7.30 9.80 -16.61
N PRO A 76 -8.39 9.40 -17.30
CA PRO A 76 -8.49 8.07 -17.87
C PRO A 76 -7.36 7.86 -18.89
N GLY A 77 -6.63 6.76 -18.76
CA GLY A 77 -5.44 6.55 -19.60
C GLY A 77 -4.72 5.26 -19.31
N THR A 78 -5.48 4.18 -19.08
CA THR A 78 -4.91 2.86 -18.82
C THR A 78 -4.06 2.44 -20.02
N ARG A 79 -2.78 2.23 -19.79
CA ARG A 79 -1.83 1.70 -20.77
C ARG A 79 -1.79 0.19 -20.65
N VAL A 80 -1.87 -0.49 -21.78
CA VAL A 80 -1.90 -1.95 -21.85
C VAL A 80 -0.60 -2.44 -22.48
N TYR A 81 0.02 -3.42 -21.83
CA TYR A 81 1.28 -4.01 -22.26
C TYR A 81 1.11 -5.51 -22.39
N ASP A 82 1.71 -6.08 -23.44
CA ASP A 82 1.73 -7.53 -23.64
C ASP A 82 2.61 -8.18 -22.58
N SER A 83 2.13 -9.27 -21.98
CA SER A 83 2.85 -10.04 -20.96
C SER A 83 3.24 -11.46 -21.44
N GLY A 84 3.06 -11.76 -22.72
CA GLY A 84 3.22 -13.09 -23.31
C GLY A 84 1.96 -13.95 -23.21
N ASN A 85 1.89 -15.00 -24.04
CA ASN A 85 0.77 -15.94 -24.11
C ASN A 85 -0.61 -15.30 -24.36
N GLY A 86 -0.63 -14.11 -24.96
CA GLY A 86 -1.84 -13.34 -25.23
C GLY A 86 -2.49 -12.72 -23.97
N LEU A 87 -1.80 -12.74 -22.82
CA LEU A 87 -2.20 -12.02 -21.62
C LEU A 87 -1.64 -10.59 -21.65
N GLN A 88 -2.38 -9.68 -21.05
CA GLN A 88 -2.05 -8.26 -21.06
C GLN A 88 -2.07 -7.73 -19.63
N HIS A 89 -1.08 -6.92 -19.26
CA HIS A 89 -1.10 -6.21 -17.99
C HIS A 89 -1.38 -4.73 -18.21
N SER A 90 -2.12 -4.14 -17.30
CA SER A 90 -2.56 -2.76 -17.38
C SER A 90 -1.82 -1.90 -16.36
N ILE A 91 -1.47 -0.68 -16.77
CA ILE A 91 -0.79 0.30 -15.94
C ILE A 91 -1.50 1.65 -16.07
N LEU A 92 -1.76 2.32 -14.94
CA LEU A 92 -2.28 3.68 -14.89
C LEU A 92 -1.36 4.54 -14.03
N ASN A 93 -1.01 5.70 -14.56
CA ASN A 93 -0.23 6.70 -13.84
C ASN A 93 -1.16 7.80 -13.35
N LEU A 94 -0.81 8.35 -12.19
CA LEU A 94 -1.49 9.46 -11.56
C LEU A 94 -0.47 10.53 -11.23
N ASP A 95 -0.79 11.75 -11.64
CA ASP A 95 -0.05 12.96 -11.32
C ASP A 95 -1.10 14.00 -10.90
N LEU A 96 -1.14 14.37 -9.62
CA LEU A 96 -2.04 15.40 -9.12
C LEU A 96 -1.39 16.24 -8.01
N THR A 97 -1.84 17.48 -7.87
CA THR A 97 -1.50 18.30 -6.71
C THR A 97 -2.49 18.03 -5.58
N VAL A 98 -1.98 17.72 -4.38
CA VAL A 98 -2.82 17.49 -3.20
C VAL A 98 -3.47 18.81 -2.79
N GLU A 99 -4.80 18.86 -2.83
CA GLU A 99 -5.58 20.04 -2.46
C GLU A 99 -6.18 19.86 -1.07
N PRO A 100 -6.54 20.97 -0.36
CA PRO A 100 -7.19 20.88 0.95
C PRO A 100 -8.45 20.00 0.93
N ALA A 101 -9.21 20.03 -0.17
CA ALA A 101 -10.42 19.23 -0.35
C ALA A 101 -10.15 17.72 -0.43
N HIS A 102 -8.94 17.33 -0.80
CA HIS A 102 -8.54 15.92 -0.86
C HIS A 102 -8.09 15.38 0.49
N MET A 103 -7.75 16.21 1.47
CA MET A 103 -7.26 15.73 2.77
C MET A 103 -8.39 15.33 3.71
N SER A 104 -8.21 14.20 4.38
CA SER A 104 -9.09 13.79 5.47
C SER A 104 -8.84 14.64 6.72
N PRO A 105 -9.81 14.79 7.64
CA PRO A 105 -9.64 15.58 8.88
C PRO A 105 -8.46 15.14 9.76
N ASN A 106 -7.99 13.89 9.60
CA ASN A 106 -6.83 13.36 10.31
C ASN A 106 -5.49 13.61 9.58
N GLY A 107 -5.51 14.31 8.45
CA GLY A 107 -4.31 14.61 7.65
C GLY A 107 -3.82 13.43 6.80
N HIS A 108 -4.60 12.36 6.66
CA HIS A 108 -4.26 11.22 5.82
C HIS A 108 -4.93 11.29 4.44
N LEU A 109 -4.32 10.62 3.46
CA LEU A 109 -4.88 10.40 2.12
C LEU A 109 -5.06 8.90 1.90
N ALA A 110 -6.28 8.45 1.66
CA ALA A 110 -6.56 7.08 1.22
C ALA A 110 -6.53 7.04 -0.32
N LEU A 111 -5.47 6.45 -0.89
CA LEU A 111 -5.32 6.27 -2.33
C LEU A 111 -5.77 4.85 -2.70
N ARG A 112 -6.86 4.74 -3.44
CA ARG A 112 -7.41 3.48 -3.94
C ARG A 112 -7.25 3.38 -5.46
N CYS A 113 -6.84 2.22 -5.93
CA CYS A 113 -6.86 1.86 -7.33
C CYS A 113 -7.83 0.70 -7.55
N THR A 114 -8.74 0.84 -8.52
CA THR A 114 -9.68 -0.20 -8.91
C THR A 114 -9.35 -0.72 -10.30
N ALA A 115 -9.24 -2.03 -10.43
CA ALA A 115 -9.15 -2.77 -11.68
C ALA A 115 -10.53 -3.35 -12.03
N LEU A 116 -10.99 -3.08 -13.25
CA LEU A 116 -12.29 -3.49 -13.76
C LEU A 116 -12.14 -4.24 -15.09
N ILE A 117 -12.76 -5.41 -15.21
CA ILE A 117 -12.86 -6.15 -16.48
C ILE A 117 -14.34 -6.38 -16.78
N GLY A 118 -14.87 -5.60 -17.74
CA GLY A 118 -16.29 -5.59 -18.05
C GLY A 118 -17.14 -5.32 -16.81
N THR A 119 -18.24 -6.05 -16.67
CA THR A 119 -19.13 -5.99 -15.48
C THR A 119 -18.90 -7.14 -14.50
N LEU A 120 -18.01 -8.08 -14.84
CA LEU A 120 -17.90 -9.38 -14.16
C LEU A 120 -16.79 -9.43 -13.12
N PHE A 121 -15.76 -8.59 -13.25
CA PHE A 121 -14.63 -8.60 -12.35
C PHE A 121 -14.26 -7.19 -11.91
N ARG A 122 -14.21 -7.00 -10.60
CA ARG A 122 -13.79 -5.77 -9.93
C ARG A 122 -12.90 -6.14 -8.77
N GLN A 123 -11.71 -5.57 -8.74
CA GLN A 123 -10.77 -5.74 -7.63
C GLN A 123 -10.11 -4.42 -7.32
N SER A 124 -9.91 -4.11 -6.05
CA SER A 124 -9.34 -2.84 -5.61
C SER A 124 -8.22 -3.07 -4.61
N SER A 125 -7.26 -2.16 -4.63
CA SER A 125 -6.19 -2.05 -3.63
C SER A 125 -6.22 -0.64 -3.07
N GLU A 126 -5.93 -0.48 -1.79
CA GLU A 126 -5.94 0.81 -1.11
C GLU A 126 -4.72 0.95 -0.21
N ILE A 127 -4.11 2.12 -0.22
CA ILE A 127 -3.01 2.48 0.67
C ILE A 127 -3.33 3.78 1.40
N SER A 128 -2.94 3.87 2.66
CA SER A 128 -3.04 5.11 3.45
C SER A 128 -1.70 5.83 3.44
N LEU A 129 -1.72 7.08 3.01
CA LEU A 129 -0.57 7.97 2.98
C LEU A 129 -0.71 8.97 4.14
N GLY A 130 0.36 9.14 4.91
CA GLY A 130 0.36 9.99 6.11
C GLY A 130 0.69 11.46 5.80
N PRO A 131 0.51 12.35 6.78
CA PRO A 131 1.12 13.67 6.73
C PRO A 131 2.65 13.56 6.87
N ARG A 132 3.39 14.57 6.42
CA ARG A 132 4.83 14.68 6.71
C ARG A 132 5.02 15.19 8.14
N THR A 133 4.57 14.44 9.15
CA THR A 133 4.96 14.79 10.52
C THR A 133 6.48 14.79 10.60
N ALA A 134 7.03 15.85 11.20
CA ALA A 134 8.43 15.89 11.56
C ALA A 134 8.72 14.63 12.37
N GLU A 135 9.72 13.86 11.95
CA GLU A 135 10.23 12.74 12.72
C GLU A 135 10.45 13.23 14.17
N PRO A 136 9.93 12.53 15.20
CA PRO A 136 10.19 12.93 16.56
C PRO A 136 11.70 12.89 16.74
N VAL A 137 12.32 14.06 16.94
CA VAL A 137 13.75 14.16 17.20
C VAL A 137 14.06 13.17 18.32
N PRO A 138 14.93 12.16 18.11
CA PRO A 138 15.25 11.22 19.16
C PRO A 138 15.74 12.01 20.37
N GLU A 139 15.03 11.88 21.49
CA GLU A 139 15.40 12.55 22.72
C GLU A 139 16.85 12.18 23.02
N ARG A 140 17.70 13.20 23.16
CA ARG A 140 19.13 13.00 23.42
C ARG A 140 19.24 12.19 24.71
N VAL A 141 19.59 10.90 24.58
CA VAL A 141 19.92 10.04 25.71
C VAL A 141 21.17 10.58 26.40
N THR A 142 20.99 11.53 27.30
CA THR A 142 22.00 11.85 28.30
C THR A 142 21.96 10.73 29.31
N SER A 143 22.87 9.76 29.15
CA SER A 143 23.12 8.79 30.21
C SER A 143 23.55 9.57 31.46
N PRO A 144 22.92 9.39 32.62
CA PRO A 144 23.47 9.90 33.86
C PRO A 144 24.77 9.14 34.11
N SER A 145 25.89 9.77 33.80
CA SER A 145 27.23 9.31 34.20
C SER A 145 27.43 9.55 35.71
N SER A 146 26.54 9.02 36.54
CA SER A 146 26.84 8.82 37.95
C SER A 146 27.53 7.46 38.07
N CYS A 147 28.85 7.46 37.89
CA CYS A 147 29.70 6.31 38.20
C CYS A 147 30.08 6.43 39.69
N PRO A 148 29.41 5.72 40.62
CA PRO A 148 29.73 5.79 42.05
C PRO A 148 31.14 5.29 42.39
N ARG A 149 31.81 4.60 41.45
CA ARG A 149 33.18 4.13 41.59
C ARG A 149 34.23 5.24 41.57
N CYS A 150 33.91 6.44 41.06
CA CYS A 150 34.86 7.57 41.04
C CYS A 150 35.02 8.27 42.41
N TRP A 151 34.03 8.17 43.30
CA TRP A 151 34.12 8.82 44.62
C TRP A 151 35.00 8.07 45.62
N LEU A 152 35.01 6.74 45.57
CA LEU A 152 35.77 5.92 46.53
C LEU A 152 37.29 6.09 46.36
N VAL A 153 37.76 6.35 45.14
CA VAL A 153 39.19 6.57 44.86
C VAL A 153 39.68 7.87 45.51
N ASN A 154 38.87 8.94 45.48
CA ASN A 154 39.25 10.22 46.06
C ASN A 154 39.33 10.16 47.60
N VAL A 155 38.37 9.49 48.26
CA VAL A 155 38.39 9.35 49.73
C VAL A 155 39.60 8.56 50.21
N TYR A 156 39.98 7.49 49.48
CA TYR A 156 41.15 6.69 49.83
C TYR A 156 42.46 7.47 49.66
N LEU A 157 42.58 8.28 48.59
CA LEU A 157 43.77 9.11 48.37
C LEU A 157 43.93 10.19 49.45
N ILE A 158 42.84 10.84 49.84
CA ILE A 158 42.83 11.86 50.89
C ILE A 158 43.20 11.23 52.23
N GLY A 159 42.66 10.04 52.56
CA GLY A 159 42.98 9.33 53.78
C GLY A 159 44.44 8.88 53.89
N LEU A 160 45.06 8.47 52.77
CA LEU A 160 46.50 8.16 52.75
C LEU A 160 47.37 9.42 52.92
N LEU A 161 46.98 10.54 52.31
CA LEU A 161 47.68 11.83 52.46
C LEU A 161 47.67 12.33 53.91
N THR A 162 46.53 12.25 54.60
CA THR A 162 46.45 12.66 56.01
C THR A 162 47.29 11.77 56.93
N LEU A 163 47.35 10.46 56.66
CA LEU A 163 48.17 9.52 57.43
C LEU A 163 49.68 9.77 57.26
N VAL A 164 50.11 10.21 56.07
CA VAL A 164 51.51 10.56 55.79
C VAL A 164 51.90 11.92 56.42
N LEU A 165 50.96 12.86 56.52
CA LEU A 165 51.19 14.16 57.18
C LEU A 165 51.30 14.04 58.70
N GLU A 166 50.59 13.11 59.32
CA GLU A 166 50.63 12.89 60.78
C GLU A 166 51.88 12.10 61.25
N THR A 167 52.66 11.55 60.31
CA THR A 167 53.85 10.72 60.60
C THR A 167 55.18 11.44 60.34
N ARG A 168 55.16 12.76 60.16
CA ARG A 168 56.33 13.64 60.07
C ARG A 168 56.36 14.65 61.21
#